data_AF-A0A2Z4SWX4-F1
#
_entry.id   AF-A0A2Z4SWX4-F1
#
_cell.length_a   1.000
_cell.length_b   1.000
_cell.length_c   1.000
_cell.angle_alpha   90.00
_cell.angle_beta   90.00
_cell.angle_gamma   90.00
#
_symmetry.space_group_name_H-M   'P 1'
#
loop_
_entity.id
_entity.type
_entity.pdbx_description
1 polymer ?
#
loop_
_entity_poly.entity_id
_entity_poly.type
_entity_poly.pdbx_seq_one_letter_code
_entity_poly.pdbx_strand_id
1 'polypeptide(L)' 'MAAGEFEGGKPLSGLLNALAQDTFHGYPGITEELLRSQLYPEVPPEEFRPFLAKMRGILK' A
#
# COMPACT_ATOMS: atom_id res chain seq x y z
N MET A 1 -17.66 15.15 2.40
CA MET A 1 -17.50 14.33 1.17
C MET A 1 -16.70 13.10 1.56
N ALA A 2 -17.15 11.92 1.13
CA ALA A 2 -16.97 10.63 1.79
C ALA A 2 -15.51 10.16 1.96
N ALA A 3 -15.14 9.85 3.21
CA ALA A 3 -14.02 8.97 3.57
C ALA A 3 -14.61 7.83 4.42
N GLY A 4 -15.37 6.94 3.77
CA GLY A 4 -16.24 6.01 4.49
C GLY A 4 -16.66 4.79 3.69
N GLU A 5 -15.81 4.33 2.76
CA GLU A 5 -16.02 3.05 2.11
C GLU A 5 -14.76 2.22 2.22
N PHE A 6 -14.61 1.56 3.36
CA PHE A 6 -13.81 0.36 3.51
C PHE A 6 -14.44 -0.74 2.63
N GLU A 7 -14.25 -0.69 1.31
CA GLU A 7 -14.32 -1.91 0.50
C GLU A 7 -12.99 -2.63 0.74
N GLY A 8 -12.99 -3.83 1.30
CA GLY A 8 -11.76 -4.62 1.48
C GLY A 8 -10.94 -4.86 0.19
N GLY A 9 -11.47 -4.53 -1.00
CA GLY A 9 -10.75 -4.52 -2.28
C GLY A 9 -10.08 -3.19 -2.68
N LYS A 10 -10.54 -2.04 -2.15
CA LYS A 10 -9.92 -0.71 -2.37
C LYS A 10 -8.50 -0.61 -1.80
N PRO A 11 -8.17 -1.05 -0.57
CA PRO A 11 -6.84 -0.89 -0.01
C PRO A 11 -5.81 -1.78 -0.72
N LEU A 12 -6.24 -2.97 -1.17
CA LEU A 12 -5.38 -3.87 -1.95
C LEU A 12 -5.08 -3.30 -3.34
N SER A 13 -6.09 -2.79 -4.04
CA SER A 13 -5.90 -2.13 -5.34
C SER A 13 -5.03 -0.88 -5.22
N GLY A 14 -5.22 -0.08 -4.17
CA GLY A 14 -4.38 1.09 -3.87
C GLY A 14 -2.93 0.70 -3.59
N LEU A 15 -2.70 -0.38 -2.82
CA LEU A 15 -1.36 -0.90 -2.54
C LEU A 15 -0.67 -1.39 -3.81
N LEU A 16 -1.37 -2.15 -4.64
CA LEU A 16 -0.83 -2.67 -5.90
C LEU A 16 -0.52 -1.56 -6.89
N ASN A 17 -1.39 -0.55 -7.00
CA ASN A 17 -1.16 0.60 -7.88
C ASN A 17 0.06 1.41 -7.41
N ALA A 18 0.16 1.63 -6.09
CA ALA A 18 1.28 2.31 -5.48
C ALA A 18 2.62 1.56 -5.66
N LEU A 19 2.62 0.25 -5.42
CA LEU A 19 3.81 -0.58 -5.65
C LEU A 19 4.20 -0.62 -7.13
N ALA A 20 3.22 -0.60 -8.04
CA ALA A 20 3.48 -0.50 -9.47
C ALA A 20 4.08 0.87 -9.83
N GLN A 21 3.60 1.98 -9.25
CA GLN A 21 4.20 3.30 -9.47
C GLN A 21 5.63 3.40 -8.91
N ASP A 22 5.91 2.83 -7.74
CA ASP A 22 7.28 2.71 -7.20
C ASP A 22 8.18 1.87 -8.14
N THR A 23 7.71 0.70 -8.56
CA THR A 23 8.52 -0.27 -9.31
C THR A 23 8.71 0.10 -10.78
N PHE A 24 7.65 0.58 -11.46
CA PHE A 24 7.66 0.87 -12.90
C PHE A 24 7.90 2.34 -13.22
N HIS A 25 7.46 3.27 -12.37
CA HIS A 25 7.65 4.70 -12.58
C HIS A 25 8.81 5.28 -11.75
N GLY A 26 9.38 4.52 -10.81
CA GLY A 26 10.46 4.98 -9.95
C GLY A 26 10.03 6.13 -9.05
N TYR A 27 8.75 6.18 -8.66
CA TYR A 27 8.20 7.30 -7.90
C TYR A 27 8.58 7.18 -6.41
N PRO A 28 9.52 8.00 -5.90
CA PRO A 28 10.01 7.87 -4.53
C PRO A 28 9.00 8.40 -3.49
N GLY A 29 7.86 8.95 -3.92
CA GLY A 29 6.85 9.51 -3.02
C GLY A 29 5.99 8.47 -2.31
N ILE A 30 6.12 7.19 -2.67
CA ILE A 30 5.33 6.11 -2.07
C ILE A 30 6.13 5.50 -0.93
N THR A 31 5.98 6.09 0.25
CA THR A 31 6.61 5.60 1.48
C THR A 31 5.73 4.56 2.17
N GLU A 32 6.37 3.63 2.89
CA GLU A 32 5.67 2.62 3.68
C GLU A 32 4.69 3.25 4.69
N GLU A 33 5.08 4.38 5.27
CA GLU A 33 4.26 5.12 6.24
C GLU A 33 3.00 5.71 5.59
N LEU A 34 3.11 6.25 4.38
CA LEU A 34 1.97 6.76 3.61
C LEU A 34 1.01 5.62 3.24
N LEU A 35 1.54 4.50 2.75
CA LEU A 35 0.72 3.34 2.38
C LEU A 35 0.00 2.74 3.58
N ARG A 36 0.71 2.59 4.71
CA ARG A 36 0.11 2.15 5.96
C ARG A 36 -0.98 3.12 6.40
N SER A 37 -0.69 4.42 6.47
CA SER A 37 -1.67 5.40 6.95
C SER A 37 -2.90 5.54 6.05
N GLN A 38 -2.79 5.26 4.75
CA GLN A 38 -3.90 5.35 3.79
C GLN A 38 -4.69 4.06 3.66
N LEU A 39 -4.04 2.89 3.72
CA LEU A 39 -4.64 1.61 3.35
C LEU A 39 -4.84 0.70 4.57
N TYR A 40 -3.94 0.79 5.55
CA TYR A 40 -3.90 -0.07 6.73
C TYR A 40 -3.54 0.72 8.00
N PRO A 41 -4.34 1.74 8.38
CA PRO A 41 -4.02 2.59 9.54
C PRO A 41 -4.05 1.80 10.86
N GLU A 42 -4.78 0.70 10.88
CA GLU A 42 -4.90 -0.26 11.98
C GLU A 42 -3.74 -1.27 12.08
N VAL A 43 -2.91 -1.38 11.03
CA VAL A 43 -1.79 -2.35 11.01
C VAL A 43 -0.52 -1.69 11.56
N PRO A 44 0.17 -2.33 12.51
CA PRO A 44 1.43 -1.83 13.02
C PRO A 44 2.53 -1.95 11.95
N PRO A 45 3.51 -1.03 11.93
CA PRO A 45 4.50 -0.95 10.85
C PRO A 45 5.40 -2.19 10.77
N GLU A 46 5.59 -2.86 11.91
CA GLU A 46 6.28 -4.15 12.03
C GLU A 46 5.59 -5.29 11.26
N GLU A 47 4.25 -5.32 11.22
CA GLU A 47 3.48 -6.28 10.43
C GLU A 47 3.30 -5.82 8.98
N PHE A 48 3.25 -4.51 8.76
CA PHE A 48 3.09 -3.95 7.42
C PHE A 48 4.33 -4.15 6.53
N ARG A 49 5.53 -4.04 7.09
CA ARG A 49 6.81 -4.26 6.37
C ARG A 49 6.90 -5.59 5.62
N PRO A 50 6.74 -6.75 6.27
CA PRO A 50 6.80 -8.04 5.60
C PRO A 50 5.62 -8.23 4.63
N PHE A 51 4.45 -7.67 4.92
CA PHE A 51 3.29 -7.69 4.03
C PHE A 51 3.55 -6.93 2.72
N LEU A 52 4.09 -5.71 2.83
CA LEU A 52 4.44 -4.87 1.68
C LEU A 52 5.56 -5.50 0.84
N ALA A 53 6.59 -6.05 1.50
CA ALA A 53 7.66 -6.77 0.82
C ALA A 53 7.13 -8.00 0.04
N LYS A 54 6.19 -8.74 0.63
CA LYS A 54 5.53 -9.88 -0.03
C LYS A 54 4.76 -9.42 -1.27
N MET A 55 3.99 -8.33 -1.20
CA MET A 55 3.25 -7.81 -2.34
C MET A 55 4.14 -7.23 -3.43
N ARG A 56 5.24 -6.55 -3.06
CA ARG A 56 6.25 -6.09 -4.00
C ARG A 56 6.94 -7.25 -4.72
N GLY A 57 7.16 -8.36 -4.02
CA GLY A 57 7.69 -9.60 -4.59
C GLY A 57 6.73 -10.29 -5.57
N ILE A 58 5.41 -10.08 -5.44
CA ILE A 58 4.41 -10.62 -6.38
C ILE A 58 4.37 -9.78 -7.68
N LEU A 59 4.69 -8.49 -7.60
CA LEU A 59 4.70 -7.57 -8.74
C LEU A 59 6.00 -7.63 -9.56
N LYS A 60 6.99 -8.43 -9.14
CA LYS A 60 8.28 -8.63 -9.80
C LYS A 60 8.29 -9.92 -10.61
#